data_AF-A0A354AVW8-F1
#
_entry.id   AF-A0A354AVW8-F1
#
_cell.length_a   1.000
_cell.length_b   1.000
_cell.length_c   1.000
_cell.angle_alpha   90.00
_cell.angle_beta   90.00
_cell.angle_gamma   90.00
#
_symmetry.space_group_name_H-M   'P 1'
#
loop_
_entity.id
_entity.type
_entity.pdbx_description
1 polymer ?
#
loop_
_entity_poly.entity_id
_entity_poly.type
_entity_poly.pdbx_seq_one_letter_code
_entity_poly.pdbx_strand_id
1 'polypeptide(L)'
;MKSSKNTLQKGSVRYVIFKEKDTFFGVALEFNVVVEGASQIEAIVLLNEAVRGYFESARKFKLRPQVLNQVVDAEYEKMWKEIQCGKKPVAQSTKSPYVLSSGQLNLAFA
;
A
#
# COMPACT_ATOMS: atom_id res chain seq x y z
N MET A 1 24.15 -9.78 -8.16
CA MET A 1 23.26 -8.89 -7.36
C MET A 1 21.82 -9.20 -7.76
N LYS A 2 20.92 -9.51 -6.82
CA LYS A 2 19.49 -9.62 -7.12
C LYS A 2 18.99 -8.23 -7.56
N SER A 3 18.33 -8.17 -8.71
CA SER A 3 17.66 -6.96 -9.18
C SER A 3 16.56 -6.58 -8.18
N SER A 4 16.52 -5.31 -7.75
CA SER A 4 15.47 -4.81 -6.84
C SER A 4 14.20 -4.51 -7.63
N LYS A 5 13.03 -4.92 -7.12
CA LYS A 5 11.72 -4.68 -7.76
C LYS A 5 11.46 -3.18 -7.94
N ASN A 6 11.62 -2.43 -6.85
CA ASN A 6 11.51 -0.98 -6.82
C ASN A 6 12.91 -0.36 -6.82
N THR A 7 13.09 0.67 -7.65
CA THR A 7 14.32 1.46 -7.79
C THR A 7 13.98 2.94 -7.69
N LEU A 8 14.99 3.81 -7.56
CA LEU A 8 14.77 5.27 -7.54
C LEU A 8 14.22 5.86 -8.87
N GLN A 9 14.08 5.03 -9.92
CA GLN A 9 13.61 5.45 -11.24
C GLN A 9 12.25 4.85 -11.61
N LYS A 10 11.95 3.64 -11.12
CA LYS A 10 10.75 2.89 -11.48
C LYS A 10 10.42 1.83 -10.44
N GLY A 11 9.15 1.45 -10.40
CA GLY A 11 8.66 0.37 -9.56
C GLY A 11 7.14 0.41 -9.45
N SER A 12 6.60 -0.50 -8.66
CA SER A 12 5.20 -0.49 -8.25
C SER A 12 5.05 -0.96 -6.81
N VAL A 13 4.11 -0.34 -6.11
CA VAL A 13 3.80 -0.64 -4.71
C VAL A 13 2.39 -1.18 -4.65
N ARG A 14 2.22 -2.32 -4.00
CA ARG A 14 0.91 -2.90 -3.72
C ARG A 14 0.23 -2.06 -2.65
N TYR A 15 -1.08 -1.88 -2.80
CA TYR A 15 -1.87 -1.21 -1.80
C TYR A 15 -3.10 -2.00 -1.40
N VAL A 16 -3.53 -1.78 -0.16
CA VAL A 16 -4.80 -2.25 0.39
C VAL A 16 -5.50 -1.06 1.05
N ILE A 17 -6.78 -0.90 0.75
CA ILE A 17 -7.68 0.01 1.45
C ILE A 17 -8.68 -0.84 2.22
N PHE A 18 -8.75 -0.66 3.52
CA PHE A 18 -9.67 -1.40 4.38
C PHE A 18 -10.35 -0.48 5.37
N LYS A 19 -11.47 -0.92 5.92
CA LYS A 19 -12.12 -0.25 7.04
C LYS A 19 -11.95 -1.09 8.29
N GLU A 20 -11.55 -0.45 9.37
CA GLU A 20 -11.59 -1.05 10.70
C GLU A 20 -12.46 -0.16 11.60
N LYS A 21 -13.53 -0.74 12.16
CA LYS A 21 -14.57 -0.02 12.90
C LYS A 21 -15.13 1.16 12.08
N ASP A 22 -14.88 2.39 12.50
CA ASP A 22 -15.34 3.63 11.85
C ASP A 22 -14.24 4.37 11.10
N THR A 23 -13.04 3.78 11.02
CA THR A 23 -11.87 4.38 10.42
C THR A 23 -11.50 3.69 9.11
N PHE A 24 -11.09 4.47 8.11
CA PHE A 24 -10.56 3.95 6.84
C PHE A 24 -9.04 4.01 6.85
N PHE A 25 -8.43 2.92 6.42
CA PHE A 25 -6.98 2.79 6.35
C PHE A 25 -6.54 2.55 4.91
N GLY A 26 -5.43 3.17 4.54
CA GLY A 26 -4.70 2.88 3.31
C GLY A 26 -3.29 2.41 3.63
N VAL A 27 -2.86 1.31 3.03
CA VAL A 27 -1.54 0.74 3.27
C VAL A 27 -0.79 0.55 1.98
N ALA A 28 0.47 1.01 1.95
CA ALA A 28 1.44 0.76 0.90
C ALA A 28 2.44 -0.28 1.38
N LEU A 29 2.29 -1.52 0.89
CA LEU A 29 2.90 -2.71 1.47
C LEU A 29 4.44 -2.65 1.44
N GLU A 30 5.05 -2.43 0.26
CA GLU A 30 6.51 -2.42 0.12
C GLU A 30 7.21 -1.26 0.83
N PHE A 31 6.46 -0.24 1.26
CA PHE A 31 6.98 0.92 2.00
C PHE A 31 6.63 0.86 3.50
N ASN A 32 5.80 -0.10 3.92
CA ASN A 32 5.17 -0.16 5.25
C ASN A 32 4.62 1.20 5.70
N VAL A 33 3.96 1.91 4.77
CA VAL A 33 3.30 3.19 5.05
C VAL A 33 1.81 2.93 5.26
N VAL A 34 1.29 3.42 6.38
CA VAL A 34 -0.12 3.35 6.75
C VAL A 34 -0.65 4.78 6.87
N VAL A 35 -1.82 5.03 6.31
CA VAL A 35 -2.55 6.29 6.46
C VAL A 35 -3.95 6.02 6.98
N GLU A 36 -4.48 6.98 7.72
CA GLU A 36 -5.85 7.00 8.23
C GLU A 36 -6.63 8.10 7.49
N GLY A 37 -7.90 7.83 7.17
CA GLY A 37 -8.83 8.81 6.61
C GLY A 37 -10.24 8.64 7.17
N ALA A 38 -11.02 9.73 7.14
CA ALA A 38 -12.42 9.73 7.56
C ALA A 38 -13.34 9.09 6.50
N SER A 39 -12.86 8.91 5.27
CA SER A 39 -13.56 8.19 4.21
C SER A 39 -12.61 7.32 3.38
N GLN A 40 -13.18 6.37 2.63
CA GLN A 40 -12.42 5.55 1.68
C GLN A 40 -11.67 6.41 0.66
N ILE A 41 -12.29 7.48 0.16
CA ILE A 41 -11.70 8.38 -0.83
C ILE A 41 -10.52 9.13 -0.22
N GLU A 42 -10.70 9.66 0.99
CA GLU A 42 -9.63 10.37 1.70
C GLU A 42 -8.43 9.46 1.98
N ALA A 43 -8.65 8.23 2.46
CA ALA A 43 -7.57 7.27 2.67
C ALA A 43 -6.81 6.96 1.36
N ILE A 44 -7.49 6.90 0.22
CA ILE A 44 -6.85 6.71 -1.09
C ILE A 44 -6.01 7.93 -1.48
N VAL A 45 -6.53 9.15 -1.30
CA VAL A 45 -5.80 10.39 -1.62
C VAL A 45 -4.55 10.51 -0.76
N LEU A 46 -4.70 10.38 0.56
CA LEU A 46 -3.60 10.44 1.52
C LEU A 46 -2.55 9.36 1.24
N LEU A 47 -2.97 8.15 0.86
CA LEU A 47 -2.03 7.08 0.54
C LEU A 47 -1.22 7.41 -0.72
N ASN A 48 -1.85 7.97 -1.75
CA ASN A 48 -1.16 8.39 -2.97
C ASN A 48 -0.13 9.49 -2.67
N GLU A 49 -0.50 10.48 -1.86
CA GLU A 49 0.42 11.55 -1.42
C GLU A 49 1.58 10.99 -0.60
N ALA A 50 1.31 10.11 0.35
CA ALA A 50 2.32 9.49 1.19
C ALA A 50 3.29 8.62 0.35
N VAL A 51 2.79 7.82 -0.59
CA VAL A 51 3.62 7.01 -1.52
C VAL A 51 4.51 7.91 -2.39
N ARG A 52 3.97 9.00 -2.92
CA ARG A 52 4.74 9.99 -3.70
C ARG A 52 5.81 10.65 -2.86
N GLY A 53 5.45 11.19 -1.69
CA GLY A 53 6.38 11.86 -0.79
C GLY A 53 7.50 10.93 -0.30
N TYR A 54 7.17 9.67 0.01
CA TYR A 54 8.15 8.65 0.40
C TYR A 54 9.15 8.37 -0.73
N PHE A 55 8.63 8.14 -1.94
CA PHE A 55 9.46 7.85 -3.12
C PHE A 55 10.35 9.03 -3.50
N GLU A 56 9.79 10.25 -3.53
CA GLU A 56 10.54 11.47 -3.83
C GLU A 56 11.62 11.75 -2.79
N SER A 57 11.34 11.51 -1.51
CA SER A 57 12.33 11.63 -0.44
C SER A 57 13.47 10.64 -0.65
N ALA A 58 13.16 9.36 -0.92
CA ALA A 58 14.18 8.36 -1.20
C ALA A 58 15.06 8.73 -2.40
N ARG A 59 14.45 9.29 -3.46
CA ARG A 59 15.15 9.78 -4.66
C ARG A 59 16.04 10.98 -4.35
N LYS A 60 15.52 11.97 -3.62
CA LYS A 60 16.24 13.20 -3.25
C LYS A 60 17.48 12.90 -2.42
N PHE A 61 17.38 11.99 -1.46
CA PHE A 61 18.50 11.58 -0.60
C PHE A 61 19.35 10.45 -1.18
N LYS A 62 19.06 10.00 -2.41
CA LYS A 62 19.77 8.89 -3.08
C LYS A 62 19.86 7.65 -2.19
N LEU A 63 18.78 7.35 -1.46
CA LEU A 63 18.74 6.23 -0.54
C LEU A 63 18.92 4.91 -1.31
N ARG A 64 19.44 3.90 -0.60
CA ARG A 64 19.60 2.59 -1.22
C ARG A 64 18.23 1.97 -1.54
N PRO A 65 18.09 1.21 -2.64
CA PRO A 65 16.81 0.65 -3.06
C PRO A 65 16.10 -0.22 -2.01
N GLN A 66 16.80 -0.76 -1.02
CA GLN A 66 16.19 -1.54 0.07
C GLN A 66 15.06 -0.78 0.79
N VAL A 67 15.16 0.55 0.89
CA VAL A 67 14.14 1.39 1.53
C VAL A 67 12.80 1.34 0.77
N LEU A 68 12.84 1.10 -0.55
CA LEU A 68 11.65 0.96 -1.40
C LEU A 68 11.15 -0.49 -1.54
N ASN A 69 11.85 -1.44 -0.91
CA ASN A 69 11.57 -2.87 -1.00
C ASN A 69 11.62 -3.49 0.40
N GLN A 70 10.92 -2.87 1.35
CA GLN A 70 10.90 -3.34 2.72
C GLN A 70 10.24 -4.72 2.81
N VAL A 71 10.58 -5.44 3.88
CA VAL A 71 9.83 -6.65 4.24
C VAL A 71 8.43 -6.21 4.63
N VAL A 72 7.44 -6.68 3.88
CA VAL A 72 6.03 -6.34 4.10
C VAL A 72 5.57 -6.94 5.42
N ASP A 73 4.81 -6.17 6.18
CA ASP A 73 4.19 -6.67 7.40
C ASP A 73 3.29 -7.89 7.11
N ALA A 74 3.39 -8.91 7.96
CA ALA A 74 2.66 -10.16 7.81
C ALA A 74 1.14 -9.96 7.81
N GLU A 75 0.64 -8.98 8.56
CA GLU A 75 -0.78 -8.66 8.62
C GLU A 75 -1.30 -8.21 7.26
N TYR A 76 -0.66 -7.22 6.65
CA TYR A 76 -1.08 -6.65 5.36
C TYR A 76 -0.80 -7.60 4.19
N GLU A 77 0.28 -8.39 4.26
CA GLU A 77 0.54 -9.45 3.29
C GLU A 77 -0.56 -10.51 3.30
N LYS A 78 -1.09 -10.87 4.49
CA LYS A 78 -2.22 -11.77 4.62
C LYS A 78 -3.49 -11.16 4.02
N MET A 79 -3.81 -9.92 4.34
CA MET A 79 -4.95 -9.20 3.74
C MET A 79 -4.86 -9.19 2.22
N TRP A 80 -3.69 -8.85 1.66
CA TRP A 80 -3.46 -8.88 0.21
C TRP A 80 -3.74 -10.26 -0.40
N LYS A 81 -3.16 -11.32 0.18
CA LYS A 81 -3.34 -12.69 -0.33
C LYS A 81 -4.80 -13.15 -0.29
N GLU A 82 -5.52 -12.83 0.78
CA GLU A 82 -6.92 -13.22 0.92
C GLU A 82 -7.80 -12.64 -0.20
N ILE A 83 -7.53 -11.41 -0.62
CA ILE A 83 -8.21 -10.76 -1.75
C ILE A 83 -7.85 -11.44 -3.07
N GLN A 84 -6.56 -11.69 -3.32
CA GLN A 84 -6.09 -12.25 -4.59
C GLN A 84 -6.54 -13.70 -4.82
N CYS A 85 -6.70 -14.48 -3.74
CA CYS A 85 -7.19 -15.86 -3.83
C CYS A 85 -8.68 -15.98 -4.17
N GLY A 86 -9.38 -14.88 -4.47
CA GLY A 86 -10.79 -14.93 -4.87
C GLY A 86 -11.72 -15.39 -3.75
N LYS A 87 -11.27 -15.39 -2.49
CA LYS A 87 -12.18 -15.37 -1.36
C LYS A 87 -12.95 -14.07 -1.53
N LYS A 88 -14.22 -14.17 -1.96
CA LYS A 88 -15.07 -13.03 -2.34
C LYS A 88 -14.79 -11.87 -1.37
N PRO A 89 -14.56 -10.63 -1.85
CA PRO A 89 -14.50 -9.49 -0.96
C PRO A 89 -15.78 -9.58 -0.15
N VAL A 90 -15.63 -9.57 1.16
CA VAL A 90 -16.73 -9.87 2.04
C VAL A 90 -17.67 -8.68 2.03
N ALA A 91 -18.42 -8.51 0.94
CA ALA A 91 -19.58 -7.63 0.81
C ALA A 91 -20.69 -7.99 1.83
N GLN A 92 -20.41 -8.93 2.72
CA GLN A 92 -21.27 -9.47 3.77
C GLN A 92 -20.53 -9.74 5.10
N SER A 93 -19.26 -9.33 5.29
CA SER A 93 -18.63 -9.41 6.62
C SER A 93 -18.86 -8.11 7.34
N THR A 94 -19.78 -8.14 8.29
CA THR A 94 -19.90 -7.13 9.36
C THR A 94 -18.74 -7.21 10.36
N LYS A 95 -17.78 -8.13 10.21
CA LYS A 95 -16.62 -8.27 11.08
C LYS A 95 -15.45 -7.47 10.52
N SER A 96 -15.09 -6.43 11.26
CA SER A 96 -13.89 -5.62 11.11
C SER A 96 -12.61 -6.43 11.35
N PRO A 97 -11.51 -6.18 10.62
CA PRO A 97 -11.37 -5.30 9.47
C PRO A 97 -11.86 -5.94 8.17
N TYR A 98 -12.40 -5.13 7.24
CA TYR A 98 -12.78 -5.61 5.90
C TYR A 98 -12.19 -4.76 4.79
N VAL A 99 -11.71 -5.42 3.74
CA VAL A 99 -11.03 -4.76 2.62
C VAL A 99 -12.04 -4.20 1.62
N LEU A 100 -11.83 -2.95 1.24
CA LEU A 100 -12.65 -2.19 0.28
C LEU A 100 -12.05 -2.17 -1.12
N SER A 101 -10.73 -2.01 -1.22
CA SER A 101 -10.02 -1.92 -2.50
C SER A 101 -8.59 -2.42 -2.36
N SER A 102 -8.02 -2.91 -3.45
CA SER A 102 -6.60 -3.26 -3.52
C SER A 102 -6.11 -3.13 -4.95
N GLY A 103 -4.81 -2.90 -5.11
CA GLY A 103 -4.19 -2.80 -6.43
C GLY A 103 -2.71 -2.48 -6.36
N GLN A 104 -2.20 -1.85 -7.42
CA GLN A 104 -0.82 -1.39 -7.49
C GLN A 104 -0.77 0.08 -7.87
N LEU A 105 0.12 0.83 -7.23
CA LEU A 105 0.50 2.19 -7.57
C LEU A 105 1.85 2.15 -8.29
N ASN A 106 1.91 2.72 -9.49
CA ASN A 106 3.16 2.83 -10.24
C ASN A 106 3.98 4.01 -9.71
N LEU A 107 5.29 3.82 -9.53
CA LEU A 107 6.21 4.86 -9.04
C LEU A 107 6.82 5.70 -10.19
N ALA A 108 6.62 5.28 -11.43
CA ALA A 108 7.01 6.03 -12.61
C ALA A 108 5.87 6.99 -12.99
N PHE A 109 5.84 8.16 -12.34
CA PHE A 109 5.04 9.28 -12.84
C PHE A 109 5.96 10.08 -13.78
N ALA A 110 5.58 10.10 -15.06
CA ALA A 110 6.23 10.89 -16.11
C ALA A 110 6.18 12.39 -15.77
#